data_AF-A0A538RA59-F1
#
_entry.id   AF-A0A538RA59-F1
#
_cell.length_a   1.000
_cell.length_b   1.000
_cell.length_c   1.000
_cell.angle_alpha   90.00
_cell.angle_beta   90.00
_cell.angle_gamma   90.00
#
_symmetry.space_group_name_H-M   'P 1'
#
loop_
_entity.id
_entity.type
_entity.pdbx_description
1 polymer ?
#
loop_
_entity_poly.entity_id
_entity_poly.type
_entity_poly.pdbx_seq_one_letter_code
_entity_poly.pdbx_strand_id
1 'polypeptide(L)'
;FSAEVREISRLYVSRARDVALDGAGRILLSPDIRREAALDKNVTIVGGGLDKFEVWDRGRFEEYDRTGQPKLPSLYDKLAGLGV
;
A
#
# COMPACT_ATOMS: atom_id res chain seq x y z
N PHE A 1 -21.81 14.65 -5.43
CA PHE A 1 -21.12 13.35 -5.32
C PHE A 1 -22.08 12.23 -5.68
N SER A 2 -21.64 11.24 -6.48
CA SER A 2 -22.43 10.05 -6.80
C SER A 2 -22.61 9.16 -5.56
N ALA A 3 -23.46 8.13 -5.63
CA ALA A 3 -23.65 7.21 -4.52
C ALA A 3 -22.38 6.42 -4.22
N GLU A 4 -21.69 6.00 -5.27
CA GLU A 4 -20.45 5.22 -5.26
C GLU A 4 -19.31 6.01 -4.61
N VAL A 5 -19.17 7.31 -4.92
CA VAL A 5 -18.15 8.15 -4.28
C VAL A 5 -18.38 8.27 -2.78
N ARG A 6 -19.64 8.46 -2.33
CA ARG A 6 -19.95 8.51 -0.89
C ARG A 6 -19.66 7.19 -0.18
N GLU A 7 -19.89 6.07 -0.86
CA GLU A 7 -19.60 4.75 -0.33
C GLU A 7 -18.09 4.55 -0.16
N ILE A 8 -17.27 4.86 -1.17
CA ILE A 8 -15.81 4.83 -1.06
C ILE A 8 -15.31 5.77 0.05
N SER A 9 -15.86 6.98 0.17
CA SER A 9 -15.47 7.90 1.24
C SER A 9 -15.69 7.31 2.63
N ARG A 10 -16.80 6.59 2.85
CA ARG A 10 -17.14 5.98 4.15
C ARG A 10 -16.42 4.66 4.43
N LEU A 11 -16.13 3.89 3.39
CA LEU A 11 -15.52 2.57 3.54
C LEU A 11 -14.00 2.62 3.54
N TYR A 12 -13.41 3.57 2.81
CA TYR A 12 -11.97 3.65 2.61
C TYR A 12 -11.37 4.95 3.15
N VAL A 13 -11.81 6.11 2.66
CA VAL A 13 -11.16 7.40 2.98
C VAL A 13 -11.29 7.74 4.47
N SER A 14 -12.44 7.48 5.08
CA SER A 14 -12.67 7.76 6.51
C SER A 14 -11.81 6.89 7.45
N ARG A 15 -11.11 5.88 6.94
CA ARG A 15 -10.15 5.09 7.72
C ARG A 15 -8.79 5.79 7.85
N ALA A 16 -8.50 6.80 7.02
CA ALA A 16 -7.27 7.57 7.11
C ALA A 16 -7.17 8.27 8.47
N ARG A 17 -5.97 8.26 9.04
CA ARG A 17 -5.65 8.88 10.34
C ARG A 17 -4.39 9.71 10.18
N ASP A 18 -4.40 10.91 10.74
CA ASP A 18 -3.17 11.66 10.94
C ASP A 18 -2.33 10.96 12.01
N VAL A 19 -1.04 10.78 11.73
CA VAL A 19 -0.07 10.19 12.64
C VAL A 19 1.19 11.04 12.67
N ALA A 20 1.77 11.21 13.85
CA ALA A 20 3.05 11.86 14.02
C ALA A 20 4.16 10.81 14.12
N LEU A 21 5.36 11.18 13.65
CA LEU A 21 6.56 10.46 13.97
C LEU A 21 6.96 10.74 15.41
N ASP A 22 7.39 9.71 16.13
CA ASP A 22 8.06 9.92 17.41
C ASP A 22 9.50 10.44 17.22
N GLY A 23 10.20 10.73 18.33
CA GLY A 23 11.57 11.26 18.30
C GLY A 23 12.61 10.33 17.67
N ALA A 24 12.27 9.06 17.42
CA ALA A 24 13.11 8.09 16.73
C ALA A 24 12.66 7.86 15.28
N GLY A 25 11.70 8.64 14.76
CA GLY A 25 11.21 8.50 13.40
C GLY A 25 10.28 7.31 13.19
N ARG A 26 9.58 6.83 14.24
CA ARG A 26 8.66 5.68 14.16
C ARG A 26 7.22 6.13 14.05
N ILE A 27 6.40 5.36 13.33
CA ILE A 27 4.94 5.49 13.29
C ILE A 27 4.32 4.38 14.13
N LEU A 28 3.44 4.76 15.07
CA LEU A 28 2.65 3.78 15.81
C LEU A 28 1.39 3.42 15.01
N LEU A 29 1.37 2.21 14.45
CA LEU A 29 0.14 1.65 13.88
C LEU A 29 -0.77 1.13 15.00
N SER A 30 -2.06 1.40 14.92
CA SER A 30 -3.02 0.85 15.88
C SER A 30 -3.25 -0.66 15.64
N PRO A 31 -3.67 -1.44 16.67
CA PRO A 31 -3.88 -2.88 16.52
C PRO A 31 -4.91 -3.26 15.45
N ASP A 32 -5.93 -2.45 15.23
CA ASP A 32 -6.96 -2.67 14.22
C ASP A 32 -6.41 -2.54 12.79
N ILE A 33 -5.58 -1.52 12.51
CA ILE A 33 -4.92 -1.36 11.22
C ILE A 33 -3.95 -2.51 10.94
N ARG A 34 -3.18 -2.92 11.95
CA ARG A 34 -2.30 -4.11 11.82
C ARG A 34 -3.07 -5.37 11.46
N ARG A 35 -4.23 -5.61 12.11
CA ARG A 35 -5.07 -6.78 11.81
C ARG A 35 -5.67 -6.73 10.42
N GLU A 36 -6.19 -5.58 10.00
CA GLU A 36 -6.78 -5.40 8.67
C GLU A 36 -5.75 -5.58 7.55
N ALA A 37 -4.55 -5.01 7.71
CA ALA A 37 -3.46 -5.16 6.76
C ALA A 37 -2.74 -6.52 6.88
N ALA A 38 -3.13 -7.35 7.87
CA ALA A 38 -2.47 -8.61 8.22
C ALA A 38 -0.95 -8.46 8.41
N LEU A 39 -0.53 -7.39 9.08
CA LEU A 39 0.86 -7.14 9.44
C LEU A 39 1.24 -7.92 10.70
N ASP A 40 2.31 -8.70 10.62
CA ASP A 40 2.93 -9.35 11.76
C ASP A 40 4.25 -8.63 12.16
N LYS A 41 5.33 -9.37 12.45
CA LYS A 41 6.55 -8.82 13.01
C LYS A 41 7.43 -8.08 12.00
N ASN A 42 7.48 -8.58 10.77
CA ASN A 42 8.38 -8.09 9.74
C ASN A 42 7.58 -7.42 8.62
N VAL A 43 7.98 -6.21 8.26
CA VAL A 43 7.35 -5.46 7.18
C VAL A 43 8.35 -5.14 6.07
N THR A 44 7.81 -4.85 4.90
CA THR A 44 8.51 -4.27 3.76
C THR A 44 7.88 -2.92 3.44
N ILE A 45 8.74 -1.91 3.23
CA ILE A 45 8.31 -0.57 2.81
C ILE A 45 8.62 -0.42 1.32
N VAL A 46 7.64 0.01 0.55
CA VAL A 46 7.77 0.18 -0.91
C VAL A 46 7.40 1.60 -1.30
N GLY A 47 8.25 2.25 -2.10
CA GLY A 47 7.95 3.54 -2.72
C GLY A 47 7.17 3.33 -4.02
N GLY A 48 5.84 3.31 -3.94
CA GLY A 48 4.95 3.13 -5.11
C GLY A 48 4.63 4.43 -5.87
N GLY A 49 5.05 5.59 -5.37
CA GLY A 49 4.81 6.90 -5.97
C GLY A 49 5.65 8.02 -5.36
N LEU A 50 5.53 9.25 -5.86
CA LEU A 50 6.37 10.39 -5.44
C LEU A 50 6.08 10.89 -4.01
N ASP A 51 4.86 10.72 -3.49
CA ASP A 51 4.39 11.31 -2.23
C ASP A 51 3.88 10.26 -1.21
N LYS A 52 3.97 8.97 -1.54
CA LYS A 52 3.38 7.88 -0.76
C LYS A 52 4.30 6.68 -0.72
N PHE A 53 4.24 5.98 0.40
CA PHE A 53 4.83 4.66 0.56
C PHE A 53 3.77 3.67 1.01
N GLU A 54 4.05 2.41 0.73
CA GLU A 54 3.21 1.29 1.14
C GLU A 54 3.93 0.51 2.24
N VAL A 55 3.14 -0.06 3.15
CA VAL A 55 3.63 -0.97 4.19
C VAL A 55 2.99 -2.32 3.97
N TRP A 56 3.83 -3.31 3.74
CA TRP A 56 3.42 -4.69 3.49
C TRP A 56 3.90 -5.60 4.60
N ASP A 57 3.14 -6.67 4.85
CA ASP A 57 3.70 -7.85 5.49
C ASP A 57 4.83 -8.40 4.61
N ARG A 58 5.96 -8.75 5.23
CA ARG A 58 7.16 -9.17 4.49
C ARG A 58 6.91 -10.39 3.62
N GLY A 59 6.32 -11.45 4.17
CA GLY A 59 6.13 -12.70 3.43
C GLY A 59 5.14 -12.53 2.28
N ARG A 60 4.07 -11.76 2.49
CA ARG A 60 3.12 -11.41 1.42
C ARG A 60 3.78 -10.60 0.30
N PHE A 61 4.67 -9.67 0.63
CA PHE A 61 5.40 -8.90 -0.38
C PHE A 61 6.39 -9.77 -1.15
N GLU A 62 7.13 -10.64 -0.48
CA GLU A 62 8.07 -11.58 -1.14
C GLU A 62 7.34 -12.48 -2.14
N GLU A 63 6.14 -12.97 -1.78
CA GLU A 63 5.30 -13.75 -2.69
C GLU A 63 4.76 -12.93 -3.86
N TYR A 64 4.32 -11.69 -3.59
CA TYR A 64 3.89 -10.76 -4.64
C TYR A 64 5.01 -10.46 -5.62
N ASP A 65 6.21 -10.14 -5.14
CA ASP A 65 7.38 -9.86 -5.98
C ASP A 65 7.75 -11.10 -6.79
N ARG A 66 7.89 -12.27 -6.15
CA ARG A 66 8.21 -13.53 -6.82
C ARG A 66 7.23 -13.88 -7.95
N THR A 67 5.93 -13.63 -7.75
CA THR A 67 4.89 -13.92 -8.76
C THR A 67 4.70 -12.79 -9.77
N GLY A 68 5.13 -11.58 -9.44
CA GLY A 68 5.06 -10.38 -10.27
C GLY A 68 6.25 -10.25 -11.22
N GLN A 69 7.46 -10.61 -10.78
CA GLN A 69 8.72 -10.50 -11.54
C GLN A 69 8.62 -11.06 -12.97
N PRO A 70 8.09 -12.28 -13.20
CA PRO A 70 7.96 -12.81 -14.56
C PRO A 70 7.01 -12.01 -15.46
N LYS A 71 6.10 -11.22 -14.89
CA LYS A 71 5.11 -10.43 -15.63
C LYS A 71 5.65 -9.05 -16.01
N LEU A 72 6.75 -8.60 -15.41
CA LEU A 72 7.30 -7.26 -15.60
C LEU A 72 7.52 -6.88 -17.08
N PRO A 73 8.12 -7.74 -17.94
CA PRO A 73 8.31 -7.38 -19.34
C PRO A 73 7.00 -7.01 -20.05
N SER A 74 5.96 -7.84 -19.87
CA SER A 74 4.64 -7.59 -20.46
C SER A 74 3.94 -6.36 -19.90
N LEU A 75 4.27 -5.96 -18.66
CA LEU A 75 3.74 -4.75 -18.05
C LEU A 75 4.40 -3.51 -18.67
N TYR A 76 5.72 -3.54 -18.90
CA TYR A 76 6.43 -2.47 -19.59
C TYR A 76 5.88 -2.27 -21.01
N ASP A 77 5.67 -3.34 -21.76
CA ASP A 77 5.10 -3.24 -23.12
C ASP A 77 3.73 -2.55 -23.11
N LYS A 78 2.89 -2.87 -22.11
CA LYS A 78 1.59 -2.22 -21.94
C LYS A 78 1.71 -0.75 -21.58
N LEU A 79 2.61 -0.40 -20.67
CA LEU A 79 2.83 1.00 -20.26
C LEU A 79 3.37 1.85 -21.42
N ALA A 80 4.33 1.31 -22.17
CA ALA A 80 4.83 1.95 -23.38
C ALA A 80 3.71 2.18 -24.41
N GLY A 81 2.77 1.22 -24.55
CA GLY A 81 1.58 1.37 -25.39
C GLY A 81 0.57 2.44 -24.90
N LEU A 82 0.63 2.82 -23.62
CA LEU A 82 -0.18 3.89 -23.02
C LEU A 82 0.53 5.25 -23.04
N GLY A 83 1.77 5.32 -23.53
CA GLY A 83 2.55 6.56 -23.62
C GLY A 83 3.09 7.08 -22.28
N VAL A 84 3.26 6.19 -21.31
CA VAL A 84 3.89 6.45 -20.00
C VAL A 84 5.20 5.70 -19.84
#